data_AF-A0A089LS07-F1
#
_entry.id   AF-A0A089LS07-F1
#
_cell.length_a   1.000
_cell.length_b   1.000
_cell.length_c   1.000
_cell.angle_alpha   90.00
_cell.angle_beta   90.00
_cell.angle_gamma   90.00
#
_symmetry.space_group_name_H-M   'P 1'
#
loop_
_entity.id
_entity.type
_entity.pdbx_description
1 polymer ?
#
loop_
_entity_poly.entity_id
_entity_poly.type
_entity_poly.pdbx_seq_one_letter_code
_entity_poly.pdbx_strand_id
1 'polypeptide(L)'
;MNSSLERKITELAWRDPLFAGLIERNPHQALAQIGVEVPEGVKLDIRRQRRDTLYYVIPPYSEEPDQADSVINQMDLWQSAELFVWIMPQKLKVQLLAMRQSFRRNNP
;
A
#
# COMPACT_ATOMS: atom_id res chain seq x y z
N MET A 1 -15.51 -16.36 4.13
CA MET A 1 -14.47 -16.07 3.12
C MET A 1 -13.67 -14.90 3.67
N ASN A 2 -12.42 -15.12 4.12
CA ASN A 2 -11.60 -14.01 4.62
C ASN A 2 -11.33 -13.02 3.47
N SER A 3 -11.93 -11.83 3.53
CA SER A 3 -11.58 -10.74 2.62
C SER A 3 -10.12 -10.40 2.84
N SER A 4 -9.30 -10.30 1.79
CA SER A 4 -7.93 -9.81 1.94
C SER A 4 -7.92 -8.33 2.34
N LEU A 5 -6.83 -7.88 2.95
CA LEU A 5 -6.59 -6.47 3.25
C LEU A 5 -6.80 -5.62 2.00
N GLU A 6 -6.22 -6.08 0.88
CA GLU A 6 -6.32 -5.44 -0.42
C GLU A 6 -7.78 -5.22 -0.84
N ARG A 7 -8.58 -6.28 -0.78
CA ARG A 7 -10.01 -6.22 -1.14
C ARG A 7 -10.76 -5.23 -0.27
N LYS A 8 -10.53 -5.25 1.04
CA LYS A 8 -11.22 -4.35 1.98
C LYS A 8 -10.89 -2.89 1.69
N ILE A 9 -9.61 -2.56 1.46
CA ILE A 9 -9.19 -1.21 1.09
C ILE A 9 -9.83 -0.78 -0.22
N THR A 10 -9.78 -1.61 -1.27
CA THR A 10 -10.37 -1.30 -2.57
C THR A 10 -11.87 -1.05 -2.45
N GLU A 11 -12.60 -1.92 -1.77
CA GLU A 11 -14.05 -1.76 -1.58
C GLU A 11 -14.39 -0.45 -0.85
N LEU A 12 -13.72 -0.14 0.25
CA LEU A 12 -13.98 1.09 1.01
C LEU A 12 -13.58 2.35 0.24
N ALA A 13 -12.44 2.34 -0.44
CA ALA A 13 -11.97 3.48 -1.23
C ALA A 13 -12.93 3.86 -2.38
N TRP A 14 -13.74 2.91 -2.86
CA TRP A 14 -14.74 3.12 -3.91
C TRP A 14 -16.17 3.28 -3.41
N ARG A 15 -16.52 2.73 -2.23
CA ARG A 15 -17.90 2.77 -1.71
C ARG A 15 -18.12 3.80 -0.60
N ASP A 16 -17.06 4.25 0.07
CA ASP A 16 -17.12 5.20 1.17
C ASP A 16 -16.30 6.46 0.84
N PRO A 17 -16.95 7.59 0.50
CA PRO A 17 -16.27 8.84 0.20
C PRO A 17 -15.43 9.41 1.35
N LEU A 18 -15.84 9.18 2.61
CA LEU A 18 -15.11 9.67 3.78
C LEU A 18 -13.82 8.87 3.95
N PHE A 19 -13.91 7.54 3.90
CA PHE A 19 -12.73 6.67 3.92
C PHE A 19 -11.79 6.99 2.76
N ALA A 20 -12.34 7.20 1.57
CA ALA A 20 -11.55 7.50 0.38
C ALA A 20 -10.76 8.82 0.51
N GLY A 21 -11.39 9.87 1.04
CA GLY A 21 -10.70 11.13 1.32
C GLY A 21 -9.70 11.01 2.49
N LEU A 22 -9.95 10.12 3.44
CA LEU A 22 -9.05 9.90 4.57
C LEU A 22 -7.81 9.10 4.15
N ILE A 23 -7.96 8.00 3.40
CA ILE A 23 -6.84 7.14 3.02
C ILE A 23 -5.85 7.85 2.08
N GLU A 24 -6.32 8.78 1.25
CA GLU A 24 -5.48 9.61 0.37
C GLU A 24 -4.72 10.72 1.14
N ARG A 25 -5.21 11.16 2.32
CA ARG A 25 -4.62 12.27 3.10
C ARG A 25 -3.85 11.81 4.34
N ASN A 26 -4.37 10.82 5.04
CA ASN A 26 -3.82 10.25 6.26
C ASN A 26 -4.01 8.71 6.24
N PRO A 27 -3.20 7.99 5.44
CA PRO A 27 -3.33 6.55 5.29
C PRO A 27 -3.13 5.78 6.59
N HIS A 28 -2.27 6.25 7.51
CA HIS A 28 -2.10 5.62 8.83
C HIS A 28 -3.41 5.60 9.62
N GLN A 29 -4.10 6.74 9.68
CA GLN A 29 -5.38 6.84 10.37
C GLN A 29 -6.46 5.98 9.70
N ALA A 30 -6.56 6.02 8.36
CA ALA A 30 -7.54 5.21 7.62
C ALA A 30 -7.33 3.71 7.83
N LEU A 31 -6.07 3.26 7.76
CA LEU A 31 -5.71 1.86 7.94
C LEU A 31 -5.97 1.37 9.36
N ALA A 32 -5.70 2.21 10.37
CA ALA A 32 -6.02 1.88 11.76
C ALA A 32 -7.53 1.63 11.98
N GLN A 33 -8.41 2.37 11.29
CA GLN A 33 -9.87 2.18 11.39
C GLN A 33 -10.34 0.79 10.94
N ILE A 34 -9.57 0.12 10.09
CA ILE A 34 -9.87 -1.23 9.59
C ILE A 34 -9.01 -2.32 10.22
N GLY A 35 -8.33 -2.00 11.34
CA GLY A 35 -7.52 -2.95 12.10
C GLY A 35 -6.14 -3.23 11.50
N VAL A 36 -5.61 -2.33 10.67
CA VAL A 36 -4.25 -2.45 10.12
C VAL A 36 -3.27 -1.65 10.96
N GLU A 37 -2.20 -2.30 11.38
CA GLU A 37 -1.10 -1.68 12.11
C GLU A 37 0.02 -1.39 11.10
N VAL A 38 0.31 -0.11 10.87
CA VAL A 38 1.43 0.31 10.03
C VAL A 38 2.68 0.40 10.89
N PRO A 39 3.77 -0.34 10.57
CA PRO A 39 4.99 -0.29 11.36
C PRO A 39 5.60 1.12 11.45
N GLU A 40 6.32 1.38 12.55
CA GLU A 40 6.99 2.66 12.78
C GLU A 40 8.00 2.97 11.66
N GLY A 41 8.09 4.24 11.26
CA GLY A 41 8.99 4.70 10.20
C GLY A 41 8.55 4.38 8.77
N VAL A 42 7.50 3.57 8.57
CA VAL A 42 6.93 3.33 7.24
C VAL A 42 6.06 4.52 6.86
N LYS A 43 6.40 5.16 5.73
CA LYS A 43 5.56 6.20 5.11
C LYS A 43 4.73 5.57 4.00
N LEU A 44 3.47 5.95 3.91
CA LEU A 44 2.54 5.46 2.89
C LEU A 44 2.04 6.64 2.04
N ASP A 45 2.11 6.50 0.71
CA ASP A 45 1.33 7.30 -0.23
C ASP A 45 0.36 6.34 -0.94
N ILE A 46 -0.94 6.53 -0.71
CA ILE A 46 -1.99 5.67 -1.26
C ILE A 46 -2.85 6.51 -2.18
N ARG A 47 -2.96 6.09 -3.43
CA ARG A 47 -3.76 6.75 -4.46
C ARG A 47 -4.82 5.79 -5.00
N ARG A 48 -6.06 6.27 -5.10
CA ARG A 48 -7.07 5.57 -5.90
C ARG A 48 -6.77 5.79 -7.37
N GLN A 49 -6.54 4.70 -8.11
CA GLN A 49 -6.30 4.78 -9.55
C GLN A 49 -7.57 5.22 -10.28
N ARG A 50 -7.48 6.28 -11.08
CA ARG A 50 -8.58 6.86 -11.87
C ARG A 50 -8.25 6.75 -13.36
N ARG A 51 -9.28 6.56 -14.19
CA ARG A 51 -9.14 6.35 -15.65
C ARG A 51 -8.60 7.57 -16.40
N ASP A 52 -8.76 8.75 -15.84
CA ASP A 52 -8.38 10.05 -16.38
C ASP A 52 -7.04 10.57 -15.83
N THR A 53 -6.35 9.77 -15.01
CA THR A 53 -5.16 10.21 -14.29
C THR A 53 -3.96 9.32 -14.64
N LEU A 54 -2.88 9.93 -15.13
CA LEU A 54 -1.59 9.28 -15.27
C LEU A 54 -0.86 9.25 -13.92
N TYR A 55 -0.49 8.06 -13.45
CA TYR A 55 0.30 7.87 -12.24
C TYR A 55 1.74 7.57 -12.66
N TYR A 56 2.68 8.39 -12.19
CA TYR A 56 4.10 8.23 -12.50
C TYR A 56 4.91 8.35 -11.21
N VAL A 57 5.75 7.35 -10.94
CA VAL A 57 6.65 7.32 -9.77
C VAL A 57 8.07 7.27 -10.30
N ILE A 58 8.85 8.27 -9.93
CA ILE A 58 10.27 8.37 -10.31
C ILE A 58 11.09 7.64 -9.25
N PRO A 59 11.89 6.62 -9.60
CA PRO A 59 12.77 5.96 -8.64
C PRO A 59 13.88 6.92 -8.18
N PRO A 60 14.54 6.65 -7.04
CA PRO A 60 15.75 7.35 -6.66
C PRO A 60 16.80 7.24 -7.77
N TYR A 61 17.44 8.38 -8.04
CA TYR A 61 18.58 8.48 -8.92
C TYR A 61 19.86 8.48 -8.09
N SER A 62 20.89 7.77 -8.55
CA SER A 62 22.25 7.80 -7.99
C SER A 62 23.24 7.84 -9.14
N GLU A 63 24.28 8.68 -9.03
CA GLU A 63 25.41 8.73 -9.97
C GLU A 63 26.31 7.49 -9.82
N GLU A 64 26.26 6.84 -8.66
CA GLU A 64 26.93 5.56 -8.38
C GLU A 64 25.90 4.42 -8.43
N PRO A 65 25.92 3.55 -9.47
CA PRO A 65 24.94 2.48 -9.68
C PRO A 65 24.83 1.50 -8.51
N ASP A 66 25.94 1.22 -7.83
CA ASP A 66 25.98 0.27 -6.71
C ASP A 66 25.28 0.81 -5.45
N GLN A 67 25.05 2.14 -5.37
CA GLN A 67 24.16 2.76 -4.37
C GLN A 67 22.70 2.82 -4.83
N ALA A 68 22.47 2.81 -6.15
CA ALA A 68 21.13 2.63 -6.73
C ALA A 68 20.58 1.22 -6.46
N ASP A 69 21.48 0.23 -6.34
CA ASP A 69 21.21 -1.20 -6.11
C ASP A 69 20.90 -1.61 -4.65
N SER A 70 20.45 -0.68 -3.79
CA SER A 70 19.64 -1.06 -2.61
C SER A 70 18.18 -1.43 -2.97
N VAL A 71 18.07 -2.08 -4.14
CA VAL A 71 16.95 -2.63 -4.91
C VAL A 71 15.56 -2.12 -4.49
N ILE A 72 15.07 -1.16 -5.27
CA ILE A 72 13.62 -1.00 -5.38
C ILE A 72 13.11 -2.17 -6.23
N ASN A 73 12.50 -3.16 -5.59
CA ASN A 73 11.60 -4.07 -6.30
C ASN A 73 10.41 -3.22 -6.75
N GLN A 74 10.48 -2.69 -7.98
CA GLN A 74 9.63 -1.61 -8.43
C GLN A 74 8.14 -1.94 -8.38
N MET A 75 7.75 -3.20 -8.39
CA MET A 75 6.34 -3.59 -8.39
C MET A 75 6.18 -4.96 -7.74
N ASP A 76 5.37 -5.06 -6.67
CA ASP A 76 4.87 -6.36 -6.22
C ASP A 76 3.40 -6.49 -6.67
N LEU A 77 3.19 -7.36 -7.66
CA LEU A 77 1.86 -7.73 -8.14
C LEU A 77 1.33 -9.00 -7.45
N TRP A 78 2.07 -9.59 -6.51
CA TRP A 78 1.65 -10.86 -5.92
C TRP A 78 0.54 -10.71 -4.87
N GLN A 79 -0.52 -11.48 -5.11
CA GLN A 79 -1.75 -11.64 -4.32
C GLN A 79 -2.76 -10.49 -4.33
N SER A 80 -2.52 -9.37 -5.02
CA SER A 80 -3.51 -8.28 -5.07
C SER A 80 -4.76 -8.60 -5.92
N ALA A 81 -4.90 -9.79 -6.49
CA ALA A 81 -6.08 -10.26 -7.25
C ALA A 81 -6.61 -9.22 -8.28
N GLU A 82 -5.70 -8.51 -8.96
CA GLU A 82 -6.01 -7.43 -9.93
C GLU A 82 -6.62 -6.15 -9.34
N LEU A 83 -6.62 -6.00 -8.01
CA LEU A 83 -7.34 -4.92 -7.33
C LEU A 83 -6.56 -3.59 -7.23
N PHE A 84 -5.22 -3.63 -7.21
CA PHE A 84 -4.32 -2.46 -7.28
C PHE A 84 -2.83 -2.87 -7.33
N VAL A 85 -1.95 -1.89 -7.50
CA VAL A 85 -0.49 -2.04 -7.64
C VAL A 85 0.24 -1.48 -6.42
N TRP A 86 1.15 -2.26 -5.84
CA TRP A 86 2.11 -1.78 -4.84
C TRP A 86 3.43 -1.40 -5.52
N ILE A 87 3.91 -0.19 -5.23
CA ILE A 87 5.25 0.28 -5.59
C ILE A 87 5.98 0.56 -4.29
N MET A 88 7.02 -0.21 -3.98
CA MET A 88 7.72 -0.12 -2.70
C MET A 88 9.17 -0.65 -2.78
N PRO A 89 10.11 -0.13 -1.96
CA PRO A 89 11.43 -0.73 -1.84
C PRO A 89 11.39 -2.19 -1.35
N GLN A 90 12.32 -3.03 -1.79
CA GLN A 90 12.35 -4.46 -1.39
C GLN A 90 12.42 -4.63 0.13
N LYS A 91 13.19 -3.78 0.82
CA LYS A 91 13.32 -3.78 2.28
C LYS A 91 12.00 -3.59 3.04
N LEU A 92 10.96 -3.08 2.38
CA LEU A 92 9.64 -2.86 2.99
C LEU A 92 8.72 -4.09 2.89
N LYS A 93 9.13 -5.17 2.22
CA LYS A 93 8.27 -6.34 1.99
C LYS A 93 7.82 -7.01 3.28
N VAL A 94 8.69 -7.08 4.28
CA VAL A 94 8.37 -7.67 5.59
C VAL A 94 7.31 -6.84 6.32
N GLN A 95 7.35 -5.52 6.17
CA GLN A 95 6.40 -4.58 6.76
C GLN A 95 5.02 -4.75 6.12
N LEU A 96 4.94 -4.94 4.80
CA LEU A 96 3.68 -5.26 4.13
C LEU A 96 3.09 -6.59 4.63
N LEU A 97 3.92 -7.62 4.83
CA LEU A 97 3.46 -8.89 5.39
C LEU A 97 2.94 -8.71 6.83
N ALA A 98 3.62 -7.89 7.64
CA ALA A 98 3.17 -7.56 8.99
C ALA A 98 1.80 -6.85 8.97
N MET A 99 1.58 -5.90 8.05
CA MET A 99 0.29 -5.23 7.86
C MET A 99 -0.82 -6.23 7.47
N ARG A 100 -0.54 -7.15 6.54
CA ARG A 100 -1.50 -8.20 6.15
C ARG A 100 -1.83 -9.13 7.32
N GLN A 101 -0.84 -9.47 8.15
CA GLN A 101 -1.03 -10.30 9.33
C GLN A 101 -1.84 -9.58 10.40
N SER A 102 -1.58 -8.29 10.66
CA SER A 102 -2.35 -7.51 11.63
C SER A 102 -3.83 -7.43 11.22
N PHE A 103 -4.09 -7.20 9.93
CA PHE A 103 -5.45 -7.18 9.40
C PHE A 103 -6.18 -8.50 9.68
N ARG A 104 -5.56 -9.64 9.37
CA ARG A 104 -6.17 -10.96 9.62
C ARG A 104 -6.38 -11.22 11.11
N ARG A 105 -5.40 -10.87 11.94
CA ARG A 105 -5.48 -11.02 13.40
C ARG A 105 -6.64 -10.22 13.99
N ASN A 106 -6.85 -9.01 13.48
CA ASN A 106 -7.85 -8.07 13.99
C ASN A 106 -9.24 -8.25 13.32
N ASN A 107 -9.36 -9.15 12.34
CA ASN A 107 -10.59 -9.46 11.60
C ASN A 107 -10.71 -11.00 11.37
N PRO A 108 -11.03 -11.79 12.41
CA PRO A 108 -11.07 -13.26 12.37
C PRO A 108 -12.21 -13.85 11.52
#